data_AF-A0A925ST72-F1
#
_entry.id   AF-A0A925ST72-F1
#
_cell.length_a   1.000
_cell.length_b   1.000
_cell.length_c   1.000
_cell.angle_alpha   90.00
_cell.angle_beta   90.00
_cell.angle_gamma   90.00
#
_symmetry.space_group_name_H-M   'P 1'
#
loop_
_entity.id
_entity.type
_entity.pdbx_description
1 polymer ?
#
loop_
_entity_poly.entity_id
_entity_poly.type
_entity_poly.pdbx_seq_one_letter_code
_entity_poly.pdbx_strand_id
1 'polypeptide(L)'
;MNPTSTVDLDFNPERHDLGKDKLLRDGLSAALQIGDTLWIANDEATSLERLTLFNENNTGNYRYGRDHKQFSLDDYLRLPEAPPSNPADREEVDVEGLDYENGYLWLVGSHSLKRKKPKLEDGAKEAQKQLAKVSTGGNRYLLARIPVVESDGTYTLKKDDTQKGERRTAAQLRGNAQGNDLTAALSGDRHLGPFLAIPGKDNGFDIEGLAVAGERLFLGLRGPVLRGWAMILEVEPKEADNDPSTLRLHKFGPDQCPYRKHFLQLGGLG
;
A
#
# COMPACT_ATOMS: atom_id res chain seq x y z
N MET A 1 24.39 -9.22 12.52
CA MET A 1 23.41 -9.55 13.58
C MET A 1 22.83 -10.90 13.25
N ASN A 2 22.88 -11.87 14.16
CA ASN A 2 22.10 -13.10 13.97
C ASN A 2 20.63 -12.75 14.24
N PRO A 3 19.69 -13.20 13.39
CA PRO A 3 18.28 -12.92 13.63
C PRO A 3 17.86 -13.52 14.99
N THR A 4 17.14 -12.72 15.78
CA THR A 4 16.64 -13.12 17.11
C THR A 4 15.63 -14.26 17.03
N SER A 5 15.03 -14.44 15.85
CA SER A 5 14.06 -15.48 15.50
C SER A 5 13.86 -15.50 13.98
N THR A 6 13.53 -16.67 13.43
CA THR A 6 13.20 -16.85 12.01
C THR A 6 11.70 -17.13 11.88
N VAL A 7 11.08 -16.58 10.84
CA VAL A 7 9.70 -16.87 10.44
C VAL A 7 9.73 -17.49 9.05
N ASP A 8 9.10 -18.65 8.89
CA ASP A 8 8.99 -19.34 7.62
C ASP A 8 7.64 -19.03 6.97
N LEU A 9 7.65 -18.62 5.70
CA LEU A 9 6.46 -18.30 4.91
C LEU A 9 6.32 -19.29 3.74
N ASP A 10 5.32 -20.16 3.79
CA ASP A 10 5.01 -21.07 2.70
C ASP A 10 3.86 -20.54 1.86
N PHE A 11 4.19 -20.12 0.64
CA PHE A 11 3.19 -19.72 -0.35
C PHE A 11 2.73 -20.94 -1.15
N ASN A 12 1.42 -21.07 -1.35
CA ASN A 12 0.87 -22.04 -2.32
C ASN A 12 1.54 -21.86 -3.70
N PRO A 13 2.19 -22.89 -4.26
CA PRO A 13 2.90 -22.82 -5.54
C PRO A 13 2.04 -22.32 -6.72
N GLU A 14 0.75 -22.64 -6.73
CA GLU A 14 -0.17 -22.22 -7.81
C GLU A 14 -0.44 -20.71 -7.83
N ARG A 15 -0.16 -20.01 -6.73
CA ARG A 15 -0.36 -18.56 -6.56
C ARG A 15 0.95 -17.78 -6.51
N HIS A 16 2.07 -18.48 -6.69
CA HIS A 16 3.41 -17.92 -6.50
C HIS A 16 3.91 -17.22 -7.76
N ASP A 17 3.52 -17.68 -8.95
CA ASP A 17 3.95 -17.12 -10.23
C ASP A 17 3.11 -15.89 -10.59
N LEU A 18 3.76 -14.72 -10.68
CA LEU A 18 3.15 -13.46 -11.10
C LEU A 18 3.35 -13.20 -12.61
N GLY A 19 3.99 -14.12 -13.32
CA GLY A 19 4.39 -13.99 -14.72
C GLY A 19 5.68 -13.18 -14.90
N LYS A 20 6.23 -13.18 -16.12
CA LYS A 20 7.45 -12.43 -16.49
C LYS A 20 8.65 -12.73 -15.56
N ASP A 21 8.81 -14.00 -15.17
CA ASP A 21 9.86 -14.50 -14.26
C ASP A 21 9.83 -13.85 -12.85
N LYS A 22 8.67 -13.33 -12.44
CA LYS A 22 8.45 -12.73 -11.12
C LYS A 22 7.70 -13.68 -10.21
N LEU A 23 8.17 -13.76 -8.98
CA LEU A 23 7.59 -14.59 -7.94
C LEU A 23 7.03 -13.70 -6.82
N LEU A 24 5.89 -14.11 -6.26
CA LEU A 24 5.24 -13.41 -5.15
C LEU A 24 6.20 -13.13 -3.97
N ARG A 25 7.11 -14.05 -3.67
CA ARG A 25 8.08 -13.89 -2.57
C ARG A 25 9.16 -12.83 -2.83
N ASP A 26 9.37 -12.41 -4.08
CA ASP A 26 10.52 -11.58 -4.45
C ASP A 26 10.26 -10.08 -4.24
N GLY A 27 8.99 -9.69 -4.03
CA GLY A 27 8.55 -8.30 -3.90
C GLY A 27 7.70 -8.02 -2.66
N LEU A 28 7.96 -8.69 -1.54
CA LEU A 28 7.19 -8.46 -0.31
C LEU A 28 7.46 -7.04 0.23
N SER A 29 6.40 -6.25 0.36
CA SER A 29 6.47 -4.81 0.66
C SER A 29 5.81 -4.44 1.98
N ALA A 30 4.72 -5.12 2.37
CA ALA A 30 4.03 -4.89 3.63
C ALA A 30 3.56 -6.19 4.27
N ALA A 31 3.55 -6.22 5.60
CA ALA A 31 3.05 -7.35 6.38
C ALA A 31 2.30 -6.88 7.63
N LEU A 32 1.22 -7.57 7.96
CA LEU A 32 0.38 -7.27 9.12
C LEU A 32 -0.18 -8.55 9.71
N GLN A 33 -0.05 -8.72 11.03
CA GLN A 33 -0.67 -9.84 11.73
C GLN A 33 -2.05 -9.46 12.26
N ILE A 34 -3.07 -10.28 11.98
CA ILE A 34 -4.42 -10.19 12.54
C ILE A 34 -4.75 -11.55 13.15
N GLY A 35 -4.73 -11.63 14.49
CA GLY A 35 -4.91 -12.89 15.21
C GLY A 35 -3.85 -13.92 14.80
N ASP A 36 -4.30 -15.07 14.31
CA ASP A 36 -3.46 -16.17 13.80
C ASP A 36 -3.16 -16.06 12.29
N THR A 37 -3.56 -14.97 11.63
CA THR A 37 -3.33 -14.75 10.20
C THR A 37 -2.25 -13.69 9.97
N LEU A 38 -1.42 -13.91 8.95
CA LEU A 38 -0.46 -12.95 8.43
C LEU A 38 -0.94 -12.49 7.06
N TRP A 39 -1.19 -11.19 6.94
CA TRP A 39 -1.57 -10.49 5.72
C TRP A 39 -0.33 -9.88 5.09
N ILE A 40 -0.15 -10.11 3.80
CA ILE A 40 1.05 -9.76 3.07
C ILE A 40 0.64 -9.05 1.79
N ALA A 41 1.39 -8.01 1.43
CA ALA A 41 1.31 -7.38 0.12
C ALA A 41 2.62 -7.57 -0.66
N ASN A 42 2.52 -7.42 -1.98
CA ASN A 42 3.63 -7.45 -2.90
C ASN A 42 3.60 -6.18 -3.77
N ASP A 43 4.75 -5.54 -3.97
CA ASP A 43 4.89 -4.26 -4.70
C ASP A 43 4.57 -4.38 -6.19
N GLU A 44 4.63 -5.58 -6.75
CA GLU A 44 4.38 -5.87 -8.16
C GLU A 44 2.97 -6.44 -8.42
N ALA A 45 2.15 -6.66 -7.38
CA ALA A 45 0.85 -7.32 -7.47
C ALA A 45 -0.34 -6.35 -7.34
N THR A 46 -1.54 -6.88 -7.62
CA THR A 46 -2.84 -6.23 -7.33
C THR A 46 -3.70 -7.10 -6.41
N SER A 47 -3.05 -7.86 -5.53
CA SER A 47 -3.68 -8.75 -4.57
C SER A 47 -3.08 -8.60 -3.18
N LEU A 48 -3.83 -9.06 -2.19
CA LEU A 48 -3.36 -9.31 -0.84
C LEU A 48 -3.32 -10.81 -0.59
N GLU A 49 -2.33 -11.26 0.16
CA GLU A 49 -2.13 -12.65 0.50
C GLU A 49 -2.36 -12.83 1.99
N ARG A 50 -3.08 -13.89 2.36
CA ARG A 50 -3.28 -14.27 3.77
C ARG A 50 -2.76 -15.67 3.99
N LEU A 51 -1.82 -15.78 4.92
CA LEU A 51 -1.28 -17.04 5.40
C LEU A 51 -1.76 -17.26 6.83
N THR A 52 -2.13 -18.49 7.18
CA THR A 52 -2.51 -18.83 8.56
C THR A 52 -1.32 -19.45 9.29
N LEU A 53 -1.12 -19.06 10.54
CA LEU A 53 -0.13 -19.63 11.43
C LEU A 53 -0.44 -21.11 11.65
N PHE A 54 0.56 -21.96 11.50
CA PHE A 54 0.43 -23.36 11.90
C PHE A 54 1.74 -23.82 12.55
N ASN A 55 1.68 -24.05 13.86
CA ASN A 55 2.82 -24.54 14.61
C ASN A 55 2.88 -26.06 14.48
N GLU A 56 3.81 -26.58 13.68
CA GLU A 56 4.07 -28.02 13.64
C GLU A 56 4.95 -28.47 14.81
N ASN A 57 5.79 -27.60 15.39
CA ASN A 57 6.73 -27.99 16.46
C ASN A 57 6.98 -26.86 17.49
N ASN A 58 7.12 -27.22 18.77
CA ASN A 58 7.46 -26.34 19.90
C ASN A 58 8.90 -25.75 19.83
N THR A 59 9.49 -25.62 18.64
CA THR A 59 10.89 -25.22 18.43
C THR A 59 11.10 -23.70 18.37
N GLY A 60 10.05 -22.90 18.56
CA GLY A 60 10.15 -21.43 18.62
C GLY A 60 10.26 -20.73 17.26
N ASN A 61 10.23 -21.46 16.15
CA ASN A 61 10.12 -20.89 14.80
C ASN A 61 8.64 -20.81 14.40
N TYR A 62 8.16 -19.61 14.10
CA TYR A 62 6.80 -19.40 13.61
C TYR A 62 6.72 -19.74 12.12
N ARG A 63 5.69 -20.47 11.71
CA ARG A 63 5.47 -20.85 10.32
C ARG A 63 4.06 -20.47 9.87
N TYR A 64 3.99 -19.73 8.76
CA TYR A 64 2.75 -19.31 8.14
C TYR A 64 2.64 -19.94 6.76
N GLY A 65 1.48 -20.48 6.39
CA GLY A 65 1.34 -21.11 5.08
C GLY A 65 0.16 -22.06 4.90
N ARG A 66 -0.48 -22.46 6.01
CA ARG A 66 -1.77 -23.15 5.94
C ARG A 66 -2.81 -22.20 5.35
N ASP A 67 -3.67 -22.75 4.49
CA ASP A 67 -4.82 -22.05 3.89
C ASP A 67 -4.47 -20.71 3.21
N HIS A 68 -3.32 -20.69 2.50
CA HIS A 68 -2.91 -19.55 1.68
C HIS A 68 -4.08 -19.11 0.78
N LYS A 69 -4.58 -17.90 1.04
CA LYS A 69 -5.68 -17.30 0.30
C LYS A 69 -5.24 -15.97 -0.27
N GLN A 70 -5.45 -15.83 -1.57
CA GLN A 70 -5.24 -14.60 -2.30
C GLN A 70 -6.56 -13.84 -2.44
N PHE A 71 -6.50 -12.53 -2.29
CA PHE A 71 -7.61 -11.61 -2.42
C PHE A 71 -7.30 -10.59 -3.52
N SER A 72 -7.99 -10.68 -4.65
CA SER A 72 -7.86 -9.66 -5.69
C SER A 72 -8.44 -8.33 -5.19
N LEU A 73 -7.70 -7.23 -5.35
CA LEU A 73 -8.19 -5.91 -4.93
C LEU A 73 -9.40 -5.46 -5.77
N ASP A 74 -9.52 -5.92 -7.03
CA ASP A 74 -10.66 -5.62 -7.90
C ASP A 74 -12.00 -6.16 -7.40
N ASP A 75 -11.99 -7.21 -6.56
CA ASP A 75 -13.22 -7.75 -5.98
C ASP A 75 -13.86 -6.76 -5.00
N TYR A 76 -13.03 -5.91 -4.38
CA TYR A 76 -13.41 -5.01 -3.28
C TYR A 76 -13.43 -3.54 -3.70
N LEU A 77 -12.49 -3.13 -4.56
CA LEU A 77 -12.16 -1.74 -4.88
C LEU A 77 -12.32 -1.48 -6.38
N ARG A 78 -12.39 -0.20 -6.75
CA ARG A 78 -12.41 0.25 -8.16
C ARG A 78 -11.05 0.83 -8.48
N LEU A 79 -10.09 -0.03 -8.82
CA LEU A 79 -8.73 0.42 -9.12
C LEU A 79 -8.73 1.45 -10.28
N PRO A 80 -7.93 2.53 -10.18
CA PRO A 80 -7.91 3.60 -11.17
C PRO A 80 -7.66 3.16 -12.62
N GLU A 81 -6.78 2.19 -12.82
CA GLU A 81 -6.52 1.61 -14.14
C GLU A 81 -7.38 0.37 -14.39
N ALA A 82 -8.01 0.33 -15.56
CA ALA A 82 -8.80 -0.81 -15.99
C ALA A 82 -7.93 -2.08 -16.13
N PRO A 83 -8.49 -3.28 -15.89
CA PRO A 83 -7.79 -4.53 -16.17
C PRO A 83 -7.34 -4.60 -17.63
N PRO A 84 -6.06 -4.89 -17.91
CA PRO A 84 -5.59 -5.08 -19.26
C PRO A 84 -6.12 -6.38 -19.87
N SER A 85 -6.04 -6.52 -21.19
CA SER A 85 -6.40 -7.78 -21.87
C SER A 85 -5.50 -8.95 -21.47
N ASN A 86 -4.23 -8.68 -21.14
CA ASN A 86 -3.28 -9.66 -20.64
C ASN A 86 -3.00 -9.40 -19.16
N PRO A 87 -3.36 -10.31 -18.24
CA PRO A 87 -3.13 -10.14 -16.81
C PRO A 87 -1.66 -9.84 -16.43
N ALA A 88 -0.69 -10.36 -17.19
CA ALA A 88 0.73 -10.08 -16.93
C ALA A 88 1.14 -8.62 -17.19
N ASP A 89 0.29 -7.84 -17.86
CA ASP A 89 0.48 -6.40 -18.09
C ASP A 89 -0.30 -5.55 -17.08
N ARG A 90 -0.87 -6.17 -16.03
CA ARG A 90 -1.58 -5.46 -14.98
C ARG A 90 -0.63 -4.48 -14.31
N GLU A 91 -1.10 -3.26 -14.16
CA GLU A 91 -0.36 -2.26 -13.40
C GLU A 91 -0.49 -2.58 -11.91
N GLU A 92 0.67 -2.73 -11.26
CA GLU A 92 0.80 -2.94 -9.82
C GLU A 92 0.22 -1.78 -9.01
N VAL A 93 -0.25 -2.10 -7.80
CA VAL A 93 -0.67 -1.08 -6.84
C VAL A 93 0.52 -0.53 -6.05
N ASP A 94 1.63 -1.28 -5.95
CA ASP A 94 2.79 -0.90 -5.12
C ASP A 94 2.33 -0.67 -3.68
N VAL A 95 1.64 -1.67 -3.08
CA VAL A 95 1.10 -1.55 -1.72
C VAL A 95 2.25 -1.55 -0.73
N GLU A 96 2.52 -0.42 -0.10
CA GLU A 96 3.67 -0.24 0.80
C GLU A 96 3.27 -0.11 2.27
N GLY A 97 1.98 -0.20 2.58
CA GLY A 97 1.53 -0.12 3.96
C GLY A 97 0.21 -0.85 4.17
N LEU A 98 0.14 -1.58 5.29
CA LEU A 98 -1.04 -2.27 5.78
C LEU A 98 -1.23 -1.94 7.26
N ASP A 99 -2.46 -1.73 7.68
CA ASP A 99 -2.80 -1.72 9.11
C ASP A 99 -4.25 -2.15 9.33
N TYR A 100 -4.59 -2.59 10.54
CA TYR A 100 -5.91 -3.09 10.90
C TYR A 100 -6.46 -2.37 12.12
N GLU A 101 -7.60 -1.71 11.95
CA GLU A 101 -8.24 -0.96 13.03
C GLU A 101 -9.75 -0.89 12.76
N ASN A 102 -10.54 -0.98 13.83
CA ASN A 102 -12.01 -0.87 13.78
C ASN A 102 -12.69 -1.80 12.75
N GLY A 103 -12.14 -2.98 12.54
CA GLY A 103 -12.69 -3.99 11.62
C GLY A 103 -12.43 -3.72 10.14
N TYR A 104 -11.49 -2.84 9.83
CA TYR A 104 -11.05 -2.55 8.48
C TYR A 104 -9.57 -2.88 8.33
N LEU A 105 -9.23 -3.57 7.24
CA LEU A 105 -7.87 -3.63 6.73
C LEU A 105 -7.65 -2.39 5.88
N TRP A 106 -6.79 -1.49 6.34
CA TRP A 106 -6.34 -0.33 5.60
C TRP A 106 -5.10 -0.67 4.79
N LEU A 107 -5.02 -0.08 3.61
CA LEU A 107 -3.89 -0.26 2.69
C LEU A 107 -3.59 1.04 1.94
N VAL A 108 -2.31 1.24 1.64
CA VAL A 108 -1.85 2.40 0.88
C VAL A 108 -0.81 1.99 -0.17
N GLY A 109 -0.95 2.52 -1.38
CA GLY A 109 0.06 2.44 -2.43
C GLY A 109 1.13 3.51 -2.28
N SER A 110 2.26 3.39 -2.96
CA SER A 110 3.39 4.31 -2.80
C SER A 110 3.12 5.78 -3.21
N HIS A 111 2.12 6.03 -4.06
CA HIS A 111 1.84 7.35 -4.67
C HIS A 111 3.04 7.96 -5.43
N SER A 112 4.05 7.16 -5.75
CA SER A 112 5.29 7.65 -6.34
C SER A 112 5.30 7.59 -7.86
N LEU A 113 5.98 8.56 -8.48
CA LEU A 113 6.38 8.45 -9.87
C LEU A 113 7.54 7.47 -10.03
N LYS A 114 7.63 6.85 -11.21
CA LYS A 114 8.68 5.89 -11.56
C LYS A 114 9.64 6.49 -12.59
N ARG A 115 10.94 6.29 -12.39
CA ARG A 115 11.95 6.43 -13.44
C ARG A 115 12.22 5.07 -14.06
N LYS A 116 12.25 4.99 -15.39
CA LYS A 116 12.56 3.73 -16.07
C LYS A 116 13.98 3.27 -15.71
N LYS A 117 14.07 2.09 -15.08
CA LYS A 117 15.34 1.39 -14.86
C LYS A 117 15.94 0.99 -16.22
N PRO A 118 17.18 1.39 -16.54
CA PRO A 118 17.78 1.06 -17.82
C PRO A 118 18.13 -0.43 -17.91
N LYS A 119 17.98 -1.01 -19.10
CA LYS A 119 18.51 -2.34 -19.42
C LYS A 119 19.94 -2.18 -19.93
N LEU A 120 20.91 -2.71 -19.19
CA LEU A 120 22.34 -2.51 -19.51
C LEU A 120 22.76 -3.17 -20.84
N GLU A 121 22.08 -4.24 -21.22
CA GLU A 121 22.29 -4.95 -22.50
C GLU A 121 21.94 -4.11 -23.74
N ASP A 122 21.10 -3.07 -23.60
CA ASP A 122 20.72 -2.17 -24.69
C ASP A 122 21.84 -1.14 -25.03
N GLY A 123 22.92 -1.09 -24.23
CA GLY A 123 24.04 -0.18 -24.42
C GLY A 123 23.84 1.24 -23.88
N ALA A 124 24.95 1.98 -23.72
CA ALA A 124 24.98 3.24 -22.98
C ALA A 124 24.05 4.33 -23.54
N LYS A 125 23.94 4.45 -24.87
CA LYS A 125 23.10 5.47 -25.52
C LYS A 125 21.61 5.23 -25.27
N GLU A 126 21.17 3.98 -25.29
CA GLU A 126 19.78 3.65 -25.02
C GLU A 126 19.48 3.75 -23.52
N ALA A 127 20.41 3.32 -22.66
CA ALA A 127 20.30 3.51 -21.21
C ALA A 127 20.08 4.98 -20.84
N GLN A 128 20.81 5.93 -21.45
CA GLN A 128 20.61 7.36 -21.24
C GLN A 128 19.20 7.84 -21.62
N LYS A 129 18.67 7.37 -22.76
CA LYS A 129 17.29 7.70 -23.17
C LYS A 129 16.24 7.08 -22.25
N GLN A 130 16.50 5.88 -21.74
CA GLN A 130 15.60 5.21 -20.80
C GLN A 130 15.56 5.96 -19.48
N LEU A 131 16.70 6.42 -18.95
CA LEU A 131 16.78 7.23 -17.73
C LEU A 131 16.01 8.55 -17.83
N ALA A 132 15.82 9.11 -19.02
CA ALA A 132 15.00 10.30 -19.22
C ALA A 132 13.48 10.04 -19.07
N LYS A 133 13.04 8.78 -19.07
CA LYS A 133 11.62 8.43 -19.01
C LYS A 133 11.13 8.38 -17.56
N VAL A 134 10.19 9.26 -17.25
CA VAL A 134 9.39 9.26 -16.03
C VAL A 134 7.96 8.88 -16.39
N SER A 135 7.36 8.00 -15.59
CA SER A 135 5.98 7.54 -15.76
C SER A 135 5.25 7.57 -14.42
N THR A 136 3.95 7.83 -14.48
CA THR A 136 3.03 7.58 -13.36
C THR A 136 2.58 6.13 -13.40
N GLY A 137 2.13 5.60 -12.26
CA GLY A 137 1.27 4.43 -12.27
C GLY A 137 -0.05 4.71 -11.55
N GLY A 138 -1.18 4.59 -12.23
CA GLY A 138 -2.46 5.07 -11.74
C GLY A 138 -2.95 4.37 -10.47
N ASN A 139 -2.77 3.05 -10.42
CA ASN A 139 -3.11 2.21 -9.28
C ASN A 139 -2.25 2.52 -8.03
N ARG A 140 -1.09 3.17 -8.19
CA ARG A 140 -0.22 3.56 -7.07
C ARG A 140 -0.81 4.63 -6.16
N TYR A 141 -1.81 5.38 -6.63
CA TYR A 141 -2.51 6.40 -5.84
C TYR A 141 -3.62 5.82 -4.95
N LEU A 142 -3.51 4.54 -4.57
CA LEU A 142 -4.50 3.88 -3.74
C LEU A 142 -4.31 4.27 -2.26
N LEU A 143 -5.37 4.74 -1.63
CA LEU A 143 -5.51 4.73 -0.17
C LEU A 143 -6.89 4.18 0.12
N ALA A 144 -6.99 3.02 0.76
CA ALA A 144 -8.26 2.31 0.87
C ALA A 144 -8.42 1.57 2.19
N ARG A 145 -9.66 1.12 2.43
CA ARG A 145 -10.03 0.22 3.52
C ARG A 145 -10.96 -0.87 3.01
N ILE A 146 -10.81 -2.08 3.52
CA ILE A 146 -11.67 -3.22 3.20
C ILE A 146 -12.15 -3.88 4.51
N PRO A 147 -13.46 -4.11 4.68
CA PRO A 147 -13.99 -4.82 5.85
C PRO A 147 -13.33 -6.19 6.05
N VAL A 148 -12.87 -6.44 7.27
CA VAL A 148 -12.40 -7.75 7.72
C VAL A 148 -13.50 -8.39 8.57
N VAL A 149 -13.81 -9.64 8.28
CA VAL A 149 -14.79 -10.41 9.03
C VAL A 149 -14.19 -11.74 9.48
N GLU A 150 -14.58 -12.18 10.67
CA GLU A 150 -14.29 -13.53 11.11
C GLU A 150 -15.35 -14.49 10.55
N SER A 151 -14.93 -15.52 9.83
CA SER A 151 -15.77 -16.59 9.28
C SER A 151 -15.04 -17.90 9.45
N ASP A 152 -15.73 -18.92 9.96
CA ASP A 152 -15.18 -20.28 10.10
C ASP A 152 -13.86 -20.32 10.90
N GLY A 153 -13.73 -19.45 11.90
CA GLY A 153 -12.53 -19.36 12.76
C GLY A 153 -11.32 -18.69 12.11
N THR A 154 -11.50 -17.96 11.00
CA THR A 154 -10.43 -17.23 10.32
C THR A 154 -10.89 -15.86 9.81
N TYR A 155 -9.95 -14.97 9.50
CA TYR A 155 -10.24 -13.62 9.01
C TYR A 155 -10.31 -13.57 7.48
N THR A 156 -11.40 -13.06 6.91
CA THR A 156 -11.55 -12.88 5.45
C THR A 156 -12.01 -11.47 5.12
N LEU A 157 -11.78 -11.04 3.88
CA LEU A 157 -12.27 -9.75 3.38
C LEU A 157 -13.69 -9.85 2.83
N LYS A 158 -14.50 -8.82 3.06
CA LYS A 158 -15.80 -8.60 2.43
C LYS A 158 -15.89 -7.21 1.83
N LYS A 159 -16.63 -7.08 0.73
CA LYS A 159 -16.91 -5.79 0.10
C LYS A 159 -17.91 -4.96 0.91
N ASP A 160 -18.97 -5.62 1.39
CA ASP A 160 -19.95 -5.07 2.30
C ASP A 160 -20.16 -6.07 3.44
N ASP A 161 -20.26 -5.55 4.65
CA ASP A 161 -20.55 -6.33 5.86
C ASP A 161 -21.52 -5.55 6.75
N THR A 162 -22.30 -6.26 7.55
CA THR A 162 -23.16 -5.65 8.56
C THR A 162 -23.03 -6.47 9.83
N GLN A 163 -22.36 -5.90 10.83
CA GLN A 163 -22.15 -6.52 12.13
C GLN A 163 -22.71 -5.63 13.22
N LYS A 164 -23.50 -6.21 14.12
CA LYS A 164 -24.11 -5.52 15.27
C LYS A 164 -24.89 -4.25 14.88
N GLY A 165 -25.47 -4.22 13.68
CA GLY A 165 -26.24 -3.08 13.16
C GLY A 165 -25.40 -1.98 12.51
N GLU A 166 -24.07 -2.10 12.52
CA GLU A 166 -23.16 -1.19 11.83
C GLU A 166 -22.82 -1.76 10.44
N ARG A 167 -23.08 -0.97 9.40
CA ARG A 167 -22.68 -1.31 8.03
C ARG A 167 -21.22 -0.90 7.83
N ARG A 168 -20.44 -1.80 7.23
CA ARG A 168 -19.07 -1.55 6.78
C ARG A 168 -18.98 -1.83 5.30
N THR A 169 -18.34 -0.93 4.56
CA THR A 169 -18.18 -1.05 3.10
C THR A 169 -16.74 -0.75 2.72
N ALA A 170 -16.21 -1.52 1.76
CA ALA A 170 -14.91 -1.27 1.18
C ALA A 170 -14.92 0.10 0.48
N ALA A 171 -13.90 0.91 0.75
CA ALA A 171 -13.85 2.27 0.27
C ALA A 171 -12.43 2.70 -0.06
N GLN A 172 -12.28 3.60 -1.03
CA GLN A 172 -11.00 4.16 -1.42
C GLN A 172 -11.06 5.68 -1.52
N LEU A 173 -9.93 6.34 -1.29
CA LEU A 173 -9.79 7.77 -1.45
C LEU A 173 -10.11 8.17 -2.88
N ARG A 174 -10.95 9.20 -3.02
CA ARG A 174 -11.37 9.72 -4.33
C ARG A 174 -10.15 10.10 -5.16
N GLY A 175 -10.07 9.55 -6.37
CA GLY A 175 -8.96 9.77 -7.30
C GLY A 175 -9.19 9.10 -8.64
N ASN A 176 -8.14 9.11 -9.45
CA ASN A 176 -8.05 8.50 -10.77
C ASN A 176 -6.59 8.14 -11.09
N ALA A 177 -6.32 7.77 -12.34
CA ALA A 177 -4.99 7.35 -12.79
C ALA A 177 -3.89 8.42 -12.71
N GLN A 178 -4.24 9.69 -12.44
CA GLN A 178 -3.29 10.80 -12.35
C GLN A 178 -3.04 11.26 -10.91
N GLY A 179 -3.82 10.78 -9.94
CA GLY A 179 -3.71 11.21 -8.55
C GLY A 179 -5.00 11.04 -7.78
N ASN A 180 -5.02 11.55 -6.55
CA ASN A 180 -6.18 11.48 -5.67
C ASN A 180 -6.30 12.77 -4.83
N ASP A 181 -7.28 12.81 -3.93
CA ASP A 181 -7.49 13.94 -3.04
C ASP A 181 -6.24 14.29 -2.20
N LEU A 182 -5.37 13.31 -1.88
CA LEU A 182 -4.11 13.53 -1.16
C LEU A 182 -3.09 14.26 -2.03
N THR A 183 -2.77 13.76 -3.22
CA THR A 183 -1.80 14.43 -4.10
C THR A 183 -2.29 15.81 -4.53
N ALA A 184 -3.61 15.98 -4.73
CA ALA A 184 -4.23 17.26 -4.98
C ALA A 184 -4.02 18.24 -3.81
N ALA A 185 -4.27 17.81 -2.58
CA ALA A 185 -4.06 18.63 -1.38
C ALA A 185 -2.59 19.02 -1.16
N LEU A 186 -1.65 18.14 -1.52
CA LEU A 186 -0.21 18.36 -1.37
C LEU A 186 0.39 19.20 -2.49
N SER A 187 -0.27 19.35 -3.64
CA SER A 187 0.26 20.09 -4.80
C SER A 187 0.67 21.53 -4.51
N GLY A 188 -0.05 22.21 -3.61
CA GLY A 188 0.25 23.56 -3.15
C GLY A 188 1.15 23.61 -1.90
N ASP A 189 1.56 22.47 -1.35
CA ASP A 189 2.38 22.45 -0.14
C ASP A 189 3.81 22.88 -0.43
N ARG A 190 4.33 23.83 0.35
CA ARG A 190 5.68 24.38 0.15
C ARG A 190 6.83 23.38 0.39
N HIS A 191 6.59 22.31 1.15
CA HIS A 191 7.62 21.31 1.44
C HIS A 191 7.46 20.08 0.53
N LEU A 192 6.23 19.67 0.22
CA LEU A 192 5.94 18.41 -0.49
C LEU A 192 5.58 18.60 -1.96
N GLY A 193 4.90 19.70 -2.32
CA GLY A 193 4.46 19.98 -3.70
C GLY A 193 5.58 19.86 -4.74
N PRO A 194 6.78 20.46 -4.52
CA PRO A 194 7.90 20.34 -5.47
C PRO A 194 8.38 18.90 -5.72
N PHE A 195 8.09 17.96 -4.82
CA PHE A 195 8.55 16.57 -4.89
C PHE A 195 7.54 15.61 -5.51
N LEU A 196 6.29 16.04 -5.73
CA LEU A 196 5.27 15.23 -6.41
C LEU A 196 5.61 14.97 -7.89
N ALA A 197 6.43 15.84 -8.51
CA ALA A 197 6.88 15.68 -9.89
C ALA A 197 8.20 14.90 -10.01
N ILE A 198 8.76 14.42 -8.89
CA ILE A 198 10.04 13.71 -8.83
C ILE A 198 9.75 12.21 -8.58
N PRO A 199 10.43 11.28 -9.26
CA PRO A 199 10.32 9.86 -8.96
C PRO A 199 10.72 9.50 -7.53
N GLY A 200 10.04 8.53 -6.91
CA GLY A 200 10.29 8.14 -5.50
C GLY A 200 11.76 7.77 -5.24
N LYS A 201 12.34 6.97 -6.14
CA LYS A 201 13.77 6.58 -6.10
C LYS A 201 14.76 7.73 -6.31
N ASP A 202 14.29 8.91 -6.70
CA ASP A 202 15.08 10.14 -6.84
C ASP A 202 14.79 11.14 -5.69
N ASN A 203 14.34 10.65 -4.52
CA ASN A 203 13.89 11.45 -3.38
C ASN A 203 12.57 12.21 -3.63
N GLY A 204 11.74 11.73 -4.57
CA GLY A 204 10.39 12.23 -4.78
C GLY A 204 9.43 11.82 -3.67
N PHE A 205 8.16 12.19 -3.82
CA PHE A 205 7.11 11.75 -2.91
C PHE A 205 6.91 10.24 -3.00
N ASP A 206 7.06 9.55 -1.86
CA ASP A 206 7.03 8.09 -1.79
C ASP A 206 6.55 7.65 -0.39
N ILE A 207 5.39 6.99 -0.33
CA ILE A 207 4.82 6.45 0.91
C ILE A 207 5.33 5.01 1.06
N GLU A 208 5.98 4.71 2.18
CA GLU A 208 6.47 3.36 2.51
C GLU A 208 6.03 2.89 3.90
N GLY A 209 4.92 3.43 4.41
CA GLY A 209 4.37 2.98 5.68
C GLY A 209 2.99 3.53 5.97
N LEU A 210 2.24 2.77 6.76
CA LEU A 210 0.89 3.11 7.20
C LEU A 210 0.72 2.70 8.67
N ALA A 211 0.14 3.60 9.46
CA ALA A 211 -0.42 3.29 10.77
C ALA A 211 -1.78 3.97 10.94
N VAL A 212 -2.70 3.32 11.63
CA VAL A 212 -4.06 3.77 11.88
C VAL A 212 -4.26 3.87 13.39
N ALA A 213 -4.77 5.01 13.85
CA ALA A 213 -5.13 5.22 15.25
C ALA A 213 -6.52 5.87 15.32
N GLY A 214 -7.53 5.07 15.64
CA GLY A 214 -8.93 5.50 15.59
C GLY A 214 -9.34 5.94 14.19
N GLU A 215 -9.63 7.24 14.01
CA GLU A 215 -10.02 7.83 12.72
C GLU A 215 -8.84 8.44 11.95
N ARG A 216 -7.64 8.45 12.54
CA ARG A 216 -6.44 9.07 11.97
C ARG A 216 -5.58 8.03 11.27
N LEU A 217 -5.07 8.38 10.10
CA LEU A 217 -4.06 7.62 9.39
C LEU A 217 -2.75 8.40 9.40
N PHE A 218 -1.65 7.69 9.57
CA PHE A 218 -0.29 8.19 9.55
C PHE A 218 0.45 7.51 8.40
N LEU A 219 0.81 8.30 7.38
CA LEU A 219 1.52 7.85 6.19
C LEU A 219 3.01 8.15 6.37
N GLY A 220 3.81 7.10 6.49
CA GLY A 220 5.27 7.20 6.57
C GLY A 220 5.85 7.49 5.19
N LEU A 221 6.66 8.54 5.08
CA LEU A 221 7.27 8.93 3.81
C LEU A 221 8.74 8.50 3.78
N ARG A 222 9.08 7.58 2.87
CA ARG A 222 10.48 7.36 2.47
C ARG A 222 11.07 8.64 1.89
N GLY A 223 10.28 9.35 1.10
CA GLY A 223 10.69 10.56 0.41
C GLY A 223 9.57 11.59 0.35
N PRO A 224 9.88 12.90 0.39
CA PRO A 224 11.24 13.45 0.37
C PRO A 224 11.88 13.55 1.76
N VAL A 225 13.19 13.30 1.82
CA VAL A 225 14.02 13.62 2.99
C VAL A 225 14.66 14.99 2.80
N LEU A 226 14.41 15.91 3.73
CA LEU A 226 14.85 17.31 3.64
C LEU A 226 15.95 17.58 4.66
N ARG A 227 17.22 17.64 4.22
CA ARG A 227 18.37 17.93 5.11
C ARG A 227 18.41 17.01 6.35
N GLY A 228 18.10 15.73 6.15
CA GLY A 228 18.04 14.70 7.19
C GLY A 228 16.67 14.52 7.87
N TRP A 229 15.73 15.43 7.61
CA TRP A 229 14.39 15.36 8.17
C TRP A 229 13.46 14.49 7.32
N ALA A 230 12.97 13.42 7.92
CA ALA A 230 11.86 12.61 7.41
C ALA A 230 10.52 13.23 7.81
N MET A 231 9.45 12.77 7.17
CA MET A 231 8.10 13.27 7.39
C MET A 231 7.08 12.14 7.53
N ILE A 232 6.08 12.36 8.38
CA ILE A 232 4.86 11.56 8.44
C ILE A 232 3.68 12.47 8.13
N LEU A 233 2.75 12.03 7.30
CA LEU A 233 1.49 12.72 7.05
C LEU A 233 0.38 12.13 7.90
N GLU A 234 -0.27 12.97 8.69
CA GLU A 234 -1.51 12.62 9.37
C GLU A 234 -2.70 13.08 8.51
N VAL A 235 -3.63 12.17 8.22
CA VAL A 235 -4.87 12.43 7.48
C VAL A 235 -6.08 11.80 8.18
N GLU A 236 -7.28 12.25 7.84
CA GLU A 236 -8.54 11.71 8.37
C GLU A 236 -9.52 11.49 7.20
N PRO A 237 -9.47 10.31 6.56
CA PRO A 237 -10.41 9.96 5.50
C PRO A 237 -11.80 9.70 6.09
N LYS A 238 -12.84 10.29 5.50
CA LYS A 238 -14.25 10.03 5.82
C LYS A 238 -15.00 9.61 4.58
N GLU A 239 -16.05 8.81 4.75
CA GLU A 239 -16.97 8.45 3.67
C GLU A 239 -17.59 9.71 3.05
N ALA A 240 -17.81 9.68 1.74
CA ALA A 240 -18.60 10.70 1.07
C ALA A 240 -20.09 10.51 1.40
N ASP A 241 -20.80 11.60 1.67
CA ASP A 241 -22.21 11.57 2.14
C ASP A 241 -23.16 10.71 1.28
N ASN A 242 -22.91 10.62 -0.04
CA ASN A 242 -23.76 9.91 -0.99
C ASN A 242 -23.11 8.68 -1.61
N ASP A 243 -21.89 8.33 -1.19
CA ASP A 243 -21.16 7.17 -1.71
C ASP A 243 -20.22 6.61 -0.63
N PRO A 244 -20.67 5.61 0.14
CA PRO A 244 -19.85 5.01 1.20
C PRO A 244 -18.65 4.24 0.66
N SER A 245 -18.57 3.98 -0.65
CA SER A 245 -17.40 3.37 -1.29
C SER A 245 -16.31 4.39 -1.65
N THR A 246 -16.57 5.68 -1.46
CA THR A 246 -15.62 6.76 -1.73
C THR A 246 -15.23 7.46 -0.42
N LEU A 247 -13.92 7.56 -0.16
CA LEU A 247 -13.36 8.35 0.93
C LEU A 247 -12.95 9.74 0.44
N ARG A 248 -13.06 10.74 1.32
CA ARG A 248 -12.63 12.12 1.13
C ARG A 248 -11.76 12.54 2.32
N LEU A 249 -10.78 13.41 2.10
CA LEU A 249 -10.00 13.96 3.19
C LEU A 249 -10.83 14.95 4.00
N HIS A 250 -11.08 14.64 5.27
CA HIS A 250 -11.68 15.56 6.21
C HIS A 250 -10.66 16.64 6.59
N LYS A 251 -11.15 17.87 6.76
CA LYS A 251 -10.34 18.99 7.24
C LYS A 251 -10.39 19.01 8.76
N PHE A 252 -9.24 19.21 9.40
CA PHE A 252 -9.16 19.19 10.85
C PHE A 252 -8.15 20.19 11.40
N GLY A 253 -8.20 20.36 12.72
CA GLY A 253 -7.36 21.32 13.44
C GLY A 253 -7.77 22.79 13.22
N PRO A 254 -7.02 23.73 13.84
CA PRO A 254 -7.33 25.16 13.78
C PRO A 254 -7.33 25.73 12.35
N ASP A 255 -6.44 25.23 11.49
CA ASP A 255 -6.25 25.74 10.12
C ASP A 255 -7.19 25.11 9.09
N GLN A 256 -8.06 24.17 9.51
CA GLN A 256 -8.95 23.42 8.62
C GLN A 256 -8.18 22.78 7.45
N CYS A 257 -7.03 22.20 7.75
CA CYS A 257 -6.15 21.56 6.78
C CYS A 257 -6.57 20.08 6.59
N PRO A 258 -6.58 19.54 5.36
CA PRO A 258 -6.89 18.13 5.12
C PRO A 258 -5.77 17.16 5.53
N TYR A 259 -4.63 17.67 5.98
CA TYR A 259 -3.50 16.89 6.50
C TYR A 259 -2.71 17.67 7.54
N ARG A 260 -1.91 16.98 8.35
CA ARG A 260 -0.85 17.55 9.20
C ARG A 260 0.48 16.88 8.89
N LYS A 261 1.57 17.64 8.94
CA LYS A 261 2.93 17.13 8.74
C LYS A 261 3.65 17.01 10.07
N HIS A 262 4.24 15.86 10.32
CA HIS A 262 5.13 15.60 11.45
C HIS A 262 6.55 15.46 10.92
N PHE A 263 7.51 16.16 11.52
CA PHE A 263 8.91 16.17 11.08
C PHE A 263 9.78 15.42 12.08
N LEU A 264 10.61 14.51 11.57
CA LEU A 264 11.49 13.67 12.38
C LEU A 264 12.93 13.83 11.88
N GLN A 265 13.85 14.21 12.76
CA GLN A 265 15.26 14.27 12.41
C GLN A 265 15.87 12.87 12.53
N LEU A 266 16.02 12.18 11.41
CA LEU A 266 16.48 10.79 11.34
C LEU A 266 17.82 10.65 10.60
N GLY A 267 18.51 11.76 10.33
CA GLY A 267 19.87 11.74 9.79
C GLY A 267 19.98 11.25 8.34
N GLY A 268 18.89 11.35 7.57
CA GLY A 268 18.85 10.90 6.17
C GLY A 268 18.06 9.62 5.96
N LEU A 269 17.56 8.99 7.03
CA LEU A 269 16.67 7.84 6.97
C LEU A 269 15.23 8.34 6.89
N GLY A 270 14.62 8.18 5.71
CA GLY A 270 13.18 8.35 5.50
C GLY A 270 12.44 7.06 5.83
#